data_AF-A0AAP1RGJ7-F1
#
_entry.id   AF-A0AAP1RGJ7-F1
#
_cell.length_a   1.000
_cell.length_b   1.000
_cell.length_c   1.000
_cell.angle_alpha   90.00
_cell.angle_beta   90.00
_cell.angle_gamma   90.00
#
_symmetry.space_group_name_H-M   'P 1'
#
loop_
_entity.id
_entity.type
_entity.pdbx_description
1 polymer ?
#
loop_
_entity_poly.entity_id
_entity_poly.type
_entity_poly.pdbx_seq_one_letter_code
_entity_poly.pdbx_strand_id
1 'polypeptide(L)'
;MNKYINKTANKPQNRKIILSTIGLYNQSVKDTLRKRKITFIEQHAIKNFMDGAYRNKLTDAQYNEAVEQFNKSGLLLLKKGAEEEKFQEANLPQYSYINYPYLDREAFKNTMDNYRQYVYKYNVKTELENEEIRKYNSTIVEHPFQLTEAKKARKAAFEKANKKEFPRKYNELVIEENKKGAIVSKRKIQTIKPFSEMIFQVLVGFYTSQLKVRNAYLLQMKKPTSTLKKSLPKLKIDHRKLATHEIADIPRLGICKRSAQIHVKRLREAGILINYKMINQNKPISVNFNYEIIEILDGKNPKTAIT
;
A
#
# COMPACT_ATOMS: atom_id res chain seq x y z
N MET A 1 39.57 30.71 -11.10
CA MET A 1 40.04 30.49 -9.72
C MET A 1 38.84 30.24 -8.81
N ASN A 2 38.91 29.15 -8.04
CA ASN A 2 37.91 28.61 -7.11
C ASN A 2 37.47 29.64 -6.04
N LYS A 3 36.32 29.58 -5.36
CA LYS A 3 35.70 28.44 -4.67
C LYS A 3 34.21 28.75 -4.38
N TYR A 4 33.28 27.99 -4.95
CA TYR A 4 31.99 27.72 -4.30
C TYR A 4 31.76 26.22 -4.30
N ILE A 5 32.37 25.56 -3.32
CA ILE A 5 32.06 24.19 -2.95
C ILE A 5 30.70 24.25 -2.26
N ASN A 6 29.62 23.94 -2.99
CA ASN A 6 28.35 23.59 -2.38
C ASN A 6 28.56 22.29 -1.60
N LYS A 7 28.91 22.42 -0.32
CA LYS A 7 28.82 21.33 0.64
C LYS A 7 27.36 20.87 0.66
N THR A 8 27.14 19.65 0.19
CA THR A 8 25.93 18.88 0.43
C THR A 8 25.58 19.01 1.91
N ALA A 9 24.43 19.61 2.21
CA ALA A 9 23.87 19.67 3.54
C ALA A 9 23.31 18.29 3.94
N ASN A 10 24.19 17.28 4.01
CA ASN A 10 23.97 16.12 4.87
C ASN A 10 24.34 16.56 6.29
N LYS A 11 23.44 17.31 6.95
CA LYS A 11 23.48 17.37 8.41
C LYS A 11 23.19 15.93 8.89
N PRO A 12 24.09 15.27 9.65
CA PRO A 12 23.72 14.04 10.32
C PRO A 12 22.58 14.40 11.28
N GLN A 13 21.38 13.90 11.01
CA GLN A 13 20.33 13.89 12.01
C GLN A 13 20.92 13.18 13.23
N ASN A 14 20.99 13.87 14.36
CA ASN A 14 21.42 13.30 15.63
C ASN A 14 20.63 12.00 15.85
N ARG A 15 21.31 10.85 15.71
CA ARG A 15 20.70 9.54 15.92
C ARG A 15 20.16 9.54 17.35
N LYS A 16 18.85 9.42 17.50
CA LYS A 16 18.23 9.20 18.80
C LYS A 16 18.62 7.80 19.24
N ILE A 17 19.65 7.70 20.08
CA ILE A 17 20.10 6.41 20.64
C ILE A 17 18.95 5.88 21.50
N ILE A 18 18.37 4.75 21.11
CA ILE A 18 17.39 4.04 21.93
C ILE A 18 18.14 2.93 22.65
N LEU A 19 18.09 2.99 23.98
CA LEU A 19 18.72 1.98 24.83
C LEU A 19 17.82 0.75 24.89
N SER A 20 18.43 -0.43 24.78
CA SER A 20 17.75 -1.70 25.01
C SER A 20 17.37 -1.85 26.49
N THR A 21 16.65 -2.91 26.85
CA THR A 21 16.39 -3.24 28.27
C THR A 21 17.69 -3.40 29.09
N ILE A 22 18.73 -3.97 28.49
CA ILE A 22 20.08 -4.05 29.08
C ILE A 22 20.73 -2.67 29.16
N GLY A 23 20.58 -1.84 28.13
CA GLY A 23 21.08 -0.47 28.11
C GLY A 23 20.46 0.42 29.18
N LEU A 24 19.13 0.37 29.35
CA LEU A 24 18.42 1.11 30.39
C LEU A 24 18.87 0.68 31.78
N TYR A 25 19.03 -0.63 31.99
CA TYR A 25 19.56 -1.19 33.23
C TYR A 25 20.99 -0.70 33.51
N ASN A 26 21.91 -0.88 32.56
CA ASN A 26 23.30 -0.47 32.71
C ASN A 26 23.45 1.04 32.90
N GLN A 27 22.60 1.84 32.26
CA GLN A 27 22.56 3.28 32.44
C GLN A 27 22.19 3.66 33.88
N SER A 28 21.16 3.02 34.45
CA SER A 28 20.77 3.24 35.85
C SER A 28 21.90 2.89 36.82
N VAL A 29 22.62 1.79 36.58
CA VAL A 29 23.75 1.36 37.40
C VAL A 29 24.91 2.35 37.28
N LYS A 30 25.26 2.79 36.07
CA LYS A 30 26.30 3.80 35.82
C LYS A 30 25.96 5.13 36.52
N ASP A 31 24.70 5.55 36.49
CA ASP A 31 24.27 6.80 37.14
C ASP A 31 24.30 6.71 38.67
N THR A 32 24.02 5.54 39.26
CA THR A 32 24.21 5.33 40.70
C THR A 32 25.69 5.30 41.07
N LEU A 33 26.53 4.64 40.28
CA LEU A 33 27.99 4.62 40.46
C LEU A 33 28.64 6.01 40.31
N ARG A 34 28.04 6.91 39.54
CA ARG A 34 28.48 8.32 39.47
C ARG A 34 28.18 9.09 40.76
N LYS A 35 27.10 8.74 41.47
CA LYS A 35 26.66 9.41 42.70
C LYS A 35 27.31 8.85 43.97
N ARG A 36 27.75 7.58 43.94
CA ARG A 36 28.31 6.87 45.09
C ARG A 36 29.59 6.14 44.70
N LYS A 37 30.65 6.31 45.50
CA LYS A 37 31.89 5.53 45.37
C LYS A 37 31.73 4.14 45.99
N ILE A 38 32.25 3.13 45.31
CA ILE A 38 32.28 1.74 45.77
C ILE A 38 33.34 1.59 46.86
N THR A 39 32.99 0.93 47.97
CA THR A 39 33.90 0.61 49.08
C THR A 39 34.83 -0.57 48.75
N PHE A 40 35.92 -0.74 49.50
CA PHE A 40 36.87 -1.83 49.28
C PHE A 40 36.23 -3.24 49.41
N ILE A 41 35.29 -3.40 50.35
CA ILE A 41 34.56 -4.65 50.56
C ILE A 41 33.70 -4.99 49.34
N GLU A 42 33.00 -3.98 48.80
CA GLU A 42 32.16 -4.15 47.61
C GLU A 42 33.01 -4.46 46.36
N GLN A 43 34.20 -3.87 46.23
CA GLN A 43 35.14 -4.21 45.16
C GLN A 43 35.61 -5.66 45.25
N HIS A 44 35.92 -6.15 46.45
CA HIS A 44 36.32 -7.54 46.65
C HIS A 44 35.16 -8.51 46.35
N ALA A 45 33.93 -8.17 46.74
CA ALA A 45 32.73 -8.95 46.42
C ALA A 45 32.48 -9.01 44.91
N ILE A 46 32.62 -7.88 44.20
CA ILE A 46 32.52 -7.81 42.74
C ILE A 46 33.59 -8.70 42.08
N LYS A 47 34.84 -8.64 42.56
CA LYS A 47 35.93 -9.48 42.04
C LYS A 47 35.61 -10.97 42.19
N ASN A 48 35.17 -11.40 43.37
CA ASN A 48 34.79 -12.79 43.63
C ASN A 48 33.66 -13.25 42.71
N PHE A 49 32.66 -12.40 42.46
CA PHE A 49 31.57 -12.68 41.53
C PHE A 49 32.11 -12.87 40.10
N MET A 50 32.97 -11.97 39.62
CA MET A 50 33.56 -12.04 38.28
C MET A 50 34.42 -13.29 38.10
N ASP A 51 35.25 -13.62 39.09
CA ASP A 51 36.08 -14.82 39.09
C ASP A 51 35.24 -16.09 39.10
N GLY A 52 34.14 -16.12 39.88
CA GLY A 52 33.19 -17.23 39.92
C GLY A 52 32.46 -17.42 38.59
N ALA A 53 31.97 -16.32 38.00
CA ALA A 53 31.31 -16.35 36.70
C ALA A 53 32.24 -16.87 35.59
N TYR A 54 33.52 -16.48 35.63
CA TYR A 54 34.54 -16.94 34.69
C TYR A 54 34.85 -18.43 34.87
N ARG A 55 35.12 -18.88 36.11
CA ARG A 55 35.42 -20.30 36.40
C ARG A 55 34.26 -21.23 36.02
N ASN A 56 33.03 -20.79 36.24
CA ASN A 56 31.82 -21.54 35.93
C ASN A 56 31.37 -21.42 34.47
N LYS A 57 32.07 -20.63 33.64
CA LYS A 57 31.77 -20.41 32.21
C LYS A 57 30.31 -20.03 31.95
N LEU A 58 29.76 -19.11 32.74
CA LEU A 58 28.37 -18.68 32.60
C LEU A 58 28.12 -18.07 31.22
N THR A 59 27.00 -18.45 30.58
CA THR A 59 26.50 -17.79 29.38
C THR A 59 26.04 -16.35 29.70
N ASP A 60 25.92 -15.48 28.71
CA ASP A 60 25.50 -14.09 28.92
C ASP A 60 24.11 -13.97 29.60
N ALA A 61 23.19 -14.90 29.30
CA ALA A 61 21.88 -14.96 29.95
C ALA A 61 21.99 -15.33 31.43
N GLN A 62 22.75 -16.40 31.75
CA GLN A 62 22.98 -16.84 33.12
C GLN A 62 23.76 -15.79 33.94
N TYR A 63 24.72 -15.12 33.31
CA TYR A 63 25.47 -14.02 33.91
C TYR A 63 24.53 -12.85 34.25
N ASN A 64 23.63 -12.47 33.34
CA ASN A 64 22.71 -11.36 33.56
C ASN A 64 21.70 -11.63 34.66
N GLU A 65 21.20 -12.87 34.76
CA GLU A 65 20.32 -13.29 35.86
C GLU A 65 21.08 -13.28 37.20
N ALA A 66 22.30 -13.78 37.23
CA ALA A 66 23.17 -13.72 38.41
C ALA A 66 23.49 -12.28 38.82
N VAL A 67 23.69 -11.37 37.86
CA VAL A 67 23.90 -9.92 38.10
C VAL A 67 22.65 -9.29 38.71
N GLU A 68 21.44 -9.65 38.28
CA GLU A 68 20.21 -9.15 38.91
C GLU A 68 20.11 -9.59 40.37
N GLN A 69 20.39 -10.86 40.65
CA GLN A 69 20.37 -11.39 42.02
C GLN A 69 21.46 -10.75 42.89
N PHE A 70 22.67 -10.60 42.35
CA PHE A 70 23.78 -9.95 43.03
C PHE A 70 23.48 -8.49 43.33
N ASN A 71 22.86 -7.77 42.39
CA ASN A 71 22.58 -6.36 42.56
C ASN A 71 21.40 -6.05 43.49
N LYS A 72 20.54 -7.04 43.81
CA LYS A 72 19.54 -6.90 44.89
C LYS A 72 20.20 -6.63 46.25
N SER A 73 21.45 -7.06 46.45
CA SER A 73 22.21 -6.81 47.68
C SER A 73 22.84 -5.41 47.75
N GLY A 74 22.61 -4.54 46.74
CA GLY A 74 23.12 -3.17 46.69
C GLY A 74 24.51 -3.04 46.05
N LEU A 75 25.08 -4.15 45.59
CA LEU A 75 26.28 -4.19 44.76
C LEU A 75 25.89 -3.84 43.31
N LEU A 76 26.70 -3.08 42.56
CA LEU A 76 26.29 -2.45 41.31
C LEU A 76 27.11 -2.98 40.13
N LEU A 77 26.70 -4.12 39.57
CA LEU A 77 27.30 -4.72 38.37
C LEU A 77 26.50 -4.44 37.09
N LEU A 78 27.22 -4.33 35.97
CA LEU A 78 26.61 -4.18 34.64
C LEU A 78 26.27 -5.56 34.05
N LYS A 79 25.14 -5.62 33.34
CA LYS A 79 24.77 -6.76 32.49
C LYS A 79 25.59 -6.78 31.21
N LYS A 80 25.80 -7.97 30.66
CA LYS A 80 26.42 -8.21 29.35
C LYS A 80 25.37 -8.20 28.25
N GLY A 81 25.72 -7.63 27.09
CA GLY A 81 24.87 -7.62 25.90
C GLY A 81 24.86 -6.28 25.20
N ALA A 82 24.04 -6.15 24.16
CA ALA A 82 23.88 -4.90 23.43
C ALA A 82 23.12 -3.87 24.28
N GLU A 83 23.79 -2.77 24.65
CA GLU A 83 23.16 -1.65 25.38
C GLU A 83 22.27 -0.79 24.48
N GLU A 84 22.50 -0.82 23.17
CA GLU A 84 21.69 -0.10 22.19
C GLU A 84 20.77 -1.08 21.47
N GLU A 85 19.51 -0.69 21.27
CA GLU A 85 18.71 -1.34 20.26
C GLU A 85 19.33 -1.00 18.91
N LYS A 86 19.90 -2.01 18.25
CA LYS A 86 20.16 -1.89 16.81
C LYS A 86 18.79 -1.64 16.19
N PHE A 87 18.50 -0.39 15.83
CA PHE A 87 17.44 -0.11 14.87
C PHE A 87 17.75 -0.99 13.67
N GLN A 88 16.98 -2.08 13.53
CA GLN A 88 16.93 -2.76 12.26
C GLN A 88 16.38 -1.72 11.30
N GLU A 89 17.23 -1.21 10.41
CA GLU A 89 16.86 -0.32 9.30
C GLU A 89 15.70 -0.90 8.45
N ALA A 90 15.34 -2.17 8.67
CA ALA A 90 14.20 -2.88 8.11
C ALA A 90 12.80 -2.33 8.50
N ASN A 91 12.67 -1.53 9.57
CA ASN A 91 11.35 -1.08 10.05
C ASN A 91 11.09 0.44 9.99
N LEU A 92 11.98 1.21 9.37
CA LEU A 92 11.53 2.49 8.79
C LEU A 92 10.58 2.12 7.64
N PRO A 93 9.42 2.78 7.45
CA PRO A 93 8.70 2.64 6.19
C PRO A 93 9.67 3.11 5.11
N GLN A 94 10.31 2.16 4.42
CA GLN A 94 11.22 2.44 3.33
C GLN A 94 10.35 3.06 2.25
N TYR A 95 10.27 4.38 2.23
CA TYR A 95 9.59 5.11 1.20
C TYR A 95 10.37 4.85 -0.09
N SER A 96 9.94 3.83 -0.84
CA SER A 96 10.44 3.56 -2.19
C SER A 96 9.95 4.72 -3.05
N TYR A 97 10.83 5.69 -3.27
CA TYR A 97 10.61 6.79 -4.21
C TYR A 97 11.06 6.36 -5.60
N ILE A 98 10.37 6.89 -6.60
CA ILE A 98 10.71 6.82 -8.01
C ILE A 98 11.04 8.26 -8.41
N ASN A 99 12.29 8.52 -8.77
CA ASN A 99 12.79 9.86 -9.08
C ASN A 99 12.23 10.39 -10.39
N TYR A 100 12.19 9.54 -11.42
CA TYR A 100 11.63 9.89 -12.72
C TYR A 100 10.69 8.77 -13.18
N PRO A 101 9.39 8.84 -12.85
CA PRO A 101 8.46 7.77 -13.19
C PRO A 101 8.20 7.75 -14.69
N TYR A 102 8.48 6.61 -15.33
CA TYR A 102 8.21 6.39 -16.74
C TYR A 102 7.88 4.93 -17.02
N LEU A 103 7.31 4.68 -18.20
CA LEU A 103 7.09 3.34 -18.74
C LEU A 103 7.79 3.27 -20.10
N ASP A 104 8.67 2.30 -20.25
CA ASP A 104 9.25 1.92 -21.54
C ASP A 104 8.44 0.76 -22.17
N ARG A 105 8.97 0.16 -23.24
CA ARG A 105 8.29 -0.93 -23.95
C ARG A 105 8.22 -2.21 -23.11
N GLU A 106 9.24 -2.48 -22.30
CA GLU A 106 9.31 -3.68 -21.46
C GLU A 106 8.36 -3.57 -20.28
N ALA A 107 8.40 -2.45 -19.54
CA ALA A 107 7.45 -2.18 -18.46
C ALA A 107 6.01 -2.12 -18.97
N PHE A 108 5.77 -1.64 -20.20
CA PHE A 108 4.45 -1.70 -20.82
C PHE A 108 4.00 -3.15 -21.06
N LYS A 109 4.88 -4.00 -21.61
CA LYS A 109 4.59 -5.42 -21.84
C LYS A 109 4.29 -6.13 -20.51
N ASN A 110 5.13 -5.96 -19.51
CA ASN A 110 4.94 -6.54 -18.19
C ASN A 110 3.65 -6.04 -17.51
N THR A 111 3.31 -4.76 -17.67
CA THR A 111 2.02 -4.21 -17.19
C THR A 111 0.83 -4.93 -17.82
N MET A 112 0.90 -5.25 -19.12
CA MET A 112 -0.15 -6.01 -19.80
C MET A 112 -0.20 -7.47 -19.34
N ASP A 113 0.94 -8.10 -19.08
CA ASP A 113 1.01 -9.48 -18.58
C ASP A 113 0.48 -9.57 -17.14
N ASN A 114 0.86 -8.64 -16.27
CA ASN A 114 0.31 -8.51 -14.91
C ASN A 114 -1.21 -8.28 -14.95
N TYR A 115 -1.69 -7.47 -15.88
CA TYR A 115 -3.13 -7.26 -16.10
C TYR A 115 -3.84 -8.57 -16.45
N ARG A 116 -3.29 -9.35 -17.40
CA ARG A 116 -3.89 -10.63 -17.82
C ARG A 116 -3.95 -11.62 -16.66
N GLN A 117 -2.87 -11.76 -15.90
CA GLN A 117 -2.84 -12.62 -14.71
C GLN A 117 -3.86 -12.18 -13.66
N TYR A 118 -3.96 -10.88 -13.40
CA TYR A 118 -4.91 -10.31 -12.45
C TYR A 118 -6.36 -10.55 -12.90
N VAL A 119 -6.66 -10.30 -14.18
CA VAL A 119 -8.00 -10.50 -14.76
C VAL A 119 -8.40 -11.97 -14.73
N TYR A 120 -7.48 -12.88 -15.04
CA TYR A 120 -7.75 -14.31 -14.95
C TYR A 120 -8.15 -14.72 -13.53
N LYS A 121 -7.34 -14.36 -12.52
CA LYS A 121 -7.65 -14.62 -11.11
C LYS A 121 -8.98 -13.99 -10.68
N TYR A 122 -9.24 -12.76 -11.11
CA TYR A 122 -10.49 -12.06 -10.82
C TYR A 122 -11.71 -12.76 -11.43
N ASN A 123 -11.62 -13.18 -12.70
CA ASN A 123 -12.72 -13.82 -13.41
C ASN A 123 -13.06 -15.18 -12.80
N VAL A 124 -12.05 -16.01 -12.50
CA VAL A 124 -12.25 -17.31 -11.81
C VAL A 124 -12.95 -17.10 -10.47
N LYS A 125 -12.46 -16.16 -9.65
CA LYS A 125 -13.10 -15.83 -8.37
C LYS A 125 -14.55 -15.36 -8.55
N THR A 126 -14.79 -14.53 -9.56
CA THR A 126 -16.12 -13.97 -9.85
C THR A 126 -17.12 -15.04 -10.30
N GLU A 127 -16.67 -16.07 -11.01
CA GLU A 127 -17.51 -17.20 -11.41
C GLU A 127 -17.97 -18.01 -10.21
N LEU A 128 -17.04 -18.34 -9.30
CA LEU A 128 -17.35 -19.01 -8.03
C LEU A 128 -18.31 -18.17 -7.17
N GLU A 129 -18.03 -16.88 -6.98
CA GLU A 129 -18.91 -15.95 -6.25
C GLU A 129 -20.32 -15.91 -6.90
N ASN A 130 -20.42 -15.95 -8.22
CA ASN A 130 -21.70 -15.93 -8.93
C ASN A 130 -22.49 -17.24 -8.79
N GLU A 131 -21.83 -18.39 -8.63
CA GLU A 131 -22.50 -19.65 -8.30
C GLU A 131 -23.12 -19.59 -6.91
N GLU A 132 -22.39 -19.07 -5.92
CA GLU A 132 -22.91 -18.86 -4.57
C GLU A 132 -24.07 -17.87 -4.56
N ILE A 133 -23.98 -16.78 -5.32
CA ILE A 133 -25.06 -15.81 -5.49
C ILE A 133 -26.31 -16.48 -6.08
N ARG A 134 -26.15 -17.32 -7.10
CA ARG A 134 -27.26 -18.07 -7.70
C ARG A 134 -27.93 -18.99 -6.67
N LYS A 135 -27.13 -19.78 -5.94
CA LYS A 135 -27.61 -20.67 -4.88
C LYS A 135 -28.39 -19.88 -3.82
N TYR A 136 -27.79 -18.83 -3.27
CA TYR A 136 -28.42 -17.95 -2.28
C TYR A 136 -29.76 -17.38 -2.76
N ASN A 137 -29.79 -16.85 -3.99
CA ASN A 137 -31.01 -16.26 -4.55
C ASN A 137 -32.11 -17.29 -4.81
N SER A 138 -31.76 -18.54 -5.12
CA SER A 138 -32.74 -19.61 -5.33
C SER A 138 -33.28 -20.22 -4.03
N THR A 139 -32.48 -20.26 -2.96
CA THR A 139 -32.85 -20.98 -1.72
C THR A 139 -33.42 -20.06 -0.65
N ILE A 140 -32.89 -18.85 -0.52
CA ILE A 140 -33.16 -17.98 0.64
C ILE A 140 -34.15 -16.87 0.30
N VAL A 141 -34.13 -16.36 -0.94
CA VAL A 141 -34.92 -15.19 -1.31
C VAL A 141 -36.34 -15.61 -1.68
N GLU A 142 -37.33 -15.00 -1.03
CA GLU A 142 -38.74 -15.23 -1.32
C GLU A 142 -39.08 -14.90 -2.77
N HIS A 143 -39.92 -15.73 -3.40
CA HIS A 143 -40.32 -15.49 -4.78
C HIS A 143 -41.16 -14.20 -4.90
N PRO A 144 -41.00 -13.42 -5.99
CA PRO A 144 -41.72 -12.15 -6.17
C PRO A 144 -43.24 -12.23 -6.02
N PHE A 145 -43.82 -13.38 -6.36
CA PHE A 145 -45.26 -13.66 -6.27
C PHE A 145 -45.75 -13.88 -4.84
N GLN A 146 -44.87 -14.27 -3.93
CA GLN A 146 -45.18 -14.52 -2.52
C GLN A 146 -45.04 -13.25 -1.65
N LEU A 147 -44.57 -12.14 -2.23
CA LEU A 147 -44.35 -10.90 -1.51
C LEU A 147 -45.65 -10.11 -1.31
N THR A 148 -45.95 -9.77 -0.06
CA THR A 148 -46.97 -8.77 0.28
C THR A 148 -46.60 -7.38 -0.25
N GLU A 149 -47.56 -6.49 -0.40
CA GLU A 149 -47.32 -5.13 -0.91
C GLU A 149 -46.29 -4.35 -0.07
N ALA A 150 -46.35 -4.48 1.26
CA ALA A 150 -45.37 -3.88 2.17
C ALA A 150 -43.93 -4.39 1.90
N LYS A 151 -43.77 -5.71 1.66
CA LYS A 151 -42.47 -6.29 1.31
C LYS A 151 -41.98 -5.82 -0.07
N LYS A 152 -42.88 -5.68 -1.04
CA LYS A 152 -42.56 -5.12 -2.38
C LYS A 152 -42.10 -3.66 -2.29
N ALA A 153 -42.78 -2.84 -1.49
CA ALA A 153 -42.39 -1.44 -1.26
C ALA A 153 -41.02 -1.34 -0.58
N ARG A 154 -40.76 -2.18 0.43
CA ARG A 154 -39.46 -2.26 1.12
C ARG A 154 -38.33 -2.66 0.15
N LYS A 155 -38.55 -3.68 -0.68
CA LYS A 155 -37.61 -4.10 -1.72
C LYS A 155 -37.27 -2.95 -2.67
N ALA A 156 -38.28 -2.28 -3.20
CA ALA A 156 -38.12 -1.17 -4.13
C ALA A 156 -37.35 0.01 -3.49
N ALA A 157 -37.65 0.33 -2.23
CA ALA A 157 -36.94 1.37 -1.47
C ALA A 157 -35.45 1.02 -1.33
N PHE A 158 -35.12 -0.21 -0.94
CA PHE A 158 -33.75 -0.68 -0.81
C PHE A 158 -32.99 -0.65 -2.14
N GLU A 159 -33.61 -1.14 -3.22
CA GLU A 159 -33.00 -1.15 -4.55
C GLU A 159 -32.73 0.27 -5.09
N LYS A 160 -33.64 1.21 -4.81
CA LYS A 160 -33.50 2.63 -5.19
C LYS A 160 -32.38 3.30 -4.41
N ALA A 161 -32.30 3.09 -3.09
CA ALA A 161 -31.26 3.65 -2.24
C ALA A 161 -29.86 3.16 -2.67
N ASN A 162 -29.73 1.85 -2.94
CA ASN A 162 -28.45 1.20 -3.22
C ASN A 162 -28.17 1.00 -4.73
N LYS A 163 -28.84 1.76 -5.61
CA LYS A 163 -28.66 1.67 -7.08
C LYS A 163 -27.25 2.02 -7.54
N LYS A 164 -26.58 2.92 -6.84
CA LYS A 164 -25.25 3.44 -7.21
C LYS A 164 -24.10 2.52 -6.80
N GLU A 165 -24.34 1.63 -5.85
CA GLU A 165 -23.33 0.76 -5.29
C GLU A 165 -22.87 -0.32 -6.27
N PHE A 166 -21.61 -0.71 -6.15
CA PHE A 166 -21.07 -1.84 -6.90
C PHE A 166 -21.67 -3.17 -6.43
N PRO A 167 -21.79 -4.18 -7.31
CA PRO A 167 -22.39 -5.47 -6.98
C PRO A 167 -21.89 -6.11 -5.69
N ARG A 168 -20.59 -6.12 -5.40
CA ARG A 168 -20.05 -6.71 -4.15
C ARG A 168 -20.57 -6.00 -2.90
N LYS A 169 -20.40 -4.68 -2.82
CA LYS A 169 -20.91 -3.88 -1.69
C LYS A 169 -22.44 -3.92 -1.58
N TYR A 170 -23.14 -3.95 -2.72
CA TYR A 170 -24.59 -4.15 -2.74
C TYR A 170 -24.97 -5.51 -2.14
N ASN A 171 -24.25 -6.58 -2.49
CA ASN A 171 -24.53 -7.93 -1.99
C ASN A 171 -24.25 -8.07 -0.49
N GLU A 172 -23.27 -7.36 0.06
CA GLU A 172 -23.04 -7.25 1.50
C GLU A 172 -24.25 -6.60 2.20
N LEU A 173 -24.73 -5.47 1.68
CA LEU A 173 -25.92 -4.79 2.22
C LEU A 173 -27.19 -5.64 2.10
N VAL A 174 -27.31 -6.47 1.06
CA VAL A 174 -28.43 -7.42 0.91
C VAL A 174 -28.42 -8.45 2.04
N ILE A 175 -27.25 -8.94 2.44
CA ILE A 175 -27.15 -9.90 3.55
C ILE A 175 -27.65 -9.25 4.84
N GLU A 176 -27.28 -8.00 5.10
CA GLU A 176 -27.73 -7.26 6.28
C GLU A 176 -29.24 -7.00 6.27
N GLU A 177 -29.78 -6.54 5.13
CA GLU A 177 -31.20 -6.23 5.00
C GLU A 177 -32.08 -7.48 5.10
N ASN A 178 -31.61 -8.59 4.52
CA ASN A 178 -32.31 -9.87 4.54
C ASN A 178 -32.33 -10.56 5.91
N LYS A 179 -31.51 -10.13 6.89
CA LYS A 179 -31.63 -10.59 8.30
C LYS A 179 -33.01 -10.30 8.89
N LYS A 180 -33.66 -9.24 8.41
CA LYS A 180 -35.01 -8.81 8.82
C LYS A 180 -36.12 -9.36 7.90
N GLY A 181 -35.80 -10.36 7.08
CA GLY A 181 -36.69 -10.95 6.07
C GLY A 181 -36.05 -11.00 4.69
N ALA A 182 -35.90 -12.21 4.12
CA ALA A 182 -35.14 -12.46 2.90
C ALA A 182 -35.92 -12.13 1.62
N ILE A 183 -35.98 -10.84 1.28
CA ILE A 183 -36.83 -10.32 0.19
C ILE A 183 -35.99 -9.81 -0.99
N VAL A 184 -34.74 -9.41 -0.74
CA VAL A 184 -33.88 -8.78 -1.74
C VAL A 184 -32.90 -9.81 -2.31
N SER A 185 -32.78 -9.86 -3.63
CA SER A 185 -31.83 -10.71 -4.32
C SER A 185 -30.46 -10.06 -4.45
N LYS A 186 -29.39 -10.85 -4.30
CA LYS A 186 -28.02 -10.44 -4.63
C LYS A 186 -27.88 -10.21 -6.14
N ARG A 187 -27.07 -9.24 -6.53
CA ARG A 187 -26.72 -8.93 -7.93
C ARG A 187 -25.59 -9.81 -8.42
N LYS A 188 -25.68 -10.27 -9.67
CA LYS A 188 -24.59 -10.94 -10.37
C LYS A 188 -23.40 -9.98 -10.55
N ILE A 189 -22.21 -10.45 -10.23
CA ILE A 189 -20.94 -9.74 -10.45
C ILE A 189 -20.49 -10.01 -11.88
N GLN A 190 -20.06 -8.97 -12.60
CA GLN A 190 -19.69 -9.11 -14.02
C GLN A 190 -18.20 -9.42 -14.15
N THR A 191 -17.87 -10.39 -15.00
CA THR A 191 -16.48 -10.68 -15.37
C THR A 191 -15.92 -9.59 -16.30
N ILE A 192 -14.59 -9.49 -16.35
CA ILE A 192 -13.89 -8.60 -17.27
C ILE A 192 -13.84 -9.28 -18.66
N LYS A 193 -14.52 -8.66 -19.63
CA LYS A 193 -14.52 -9.11 -21.03
C LYS A 193 -13.16 -8.85 -21.71
N PRO A 194 -12.77 -9.66 -22.71
CA PRO A 194 -11.52 -9.48 -23.47
C PRO A 194 -11.33 -8.07 -24.05
N PHE A 195 -12.40 -7.46 -24.57
CA PHE A 195 -12.35 -6.09 -25.10
C PHE A 195 -11.87 -5.03 -24.07
N SER A 196 -12.04 -5.31 -22.77
CA SER A 196 -11.55 -4.42 -21.71
C SER A 196 -10.01 -4.35 -21.68
N GLU A 197 -9.31 -5.35 -22.21
CA GLU A 197 -7.86 -5.36 -22.36
C GLU A 197 -7.41 -4.28 -23.35
N MET A 198 -8.09 -4.14 -24.49
CA MET A 198 -7.79 -3.08 -25.46
C MET A 198 -7.97 -1.69 -24.84
N ILE A 199 -9.02 -1.51 -24.05
CA ILE A 199 -9.27 -0.25 -23.33
C ILE A 199 -8.18 -0.01 -22.29
N PHE A 200 -7.80 -1.03 -21.54
CA PHE A 200 -6.71 -0.94 -20.56
C PHE A 200 -5.38 -0.56 -21.24
N GLN A 201 -5.04 -1.17 -22.37
CA GLN A 201 -3.87 -0.84 -23.18
C GLN A 201 -3.84 0.65 -23.55
N VAL A 202 -4.97 1.19 -24.03
CA VAL A 202 -5.07 2.62 -24.38
C VAL A 202 -4.94 3.51 -23.13
N LEU A 203 -5.53 3.12 -22.00
CA LEU A 203 -5.40 3.86 -20.74
C LEU A 203 -3.94 3.91 -20.25
N VAL A 204 -3.19 2.81 -20.36
CA VAL A 204 -1.76 2.78 -20.05
C VAL A 204 -1.00 3.70 -21.02
N GLY A 205 -1.32 3.67 -22.32
CA GLY A 205 -0.77 4.60 -23.31
C GLY A 205 -0.99 6.07 -22.93
N PHE A 206 -2.21 6.45 -22.58
CA PHE A 206 -2.53 7.79 -22.09
C PHE A 206 -1.75 8.14 -20.83
N TYR A 207 -1.58 7.18 -19.93
CA TYR A 207 -0.80 7.38 -18.72
C TYR A 207 0.66 7.67 -19.01
N THR A 208 1.28 6.90 -19.92
CA THR A 208 2.67 7.15 -20.34
C THR A 208 2.85 8.55 -20.91
N SER A 209 1.92 9.02 -21.74
CA SER A 209 1.94 10.37 -22.31
C SER A 209 1.78 11.43 -21.22
N GLN A 210 0.85 11.25 -20.27
CA GLN A 210 0.65 12.17 -19.17
C GLN A 210 1.85 12.25 -18.22
N LEU A 211 2.53 11.13 -17.96
CA LEU A 211 3.78 11.12 -17.19
C LEU A 211 4.89 11.89 -17.89
N LYS A 212 5.07 11.69 -19.20
CA LYS A 212 6.07 12.44 -19.99
C LYS A 212 5.83 13.95 -19.93
N VAL A 213 4.60 14.39 -20.17
CA VAL A 213 4.22 15.83 -20.09
C VAL A 213 4.44 16.38 -18.68
N ARG A 214 4.03 15.63 -17.65
CA ARG A 214 4.25 16.02 -16.25
C ARG A 214 5.73 16.16 -15.93
N ASN A 215 6.54 15.18 -16.29
CA ASN A 215 7.97 15.18 -15.98
C ASN A 215 8.68 16.34 -16.69
N ALA A 216 8.36 16.58 -17.97
CA ALA A 216 8.89 17.72 -18.73
C ALA A 216 8.54 19.05 -18.05
N TYR A 217 7.29 19.24 -17.66
CA TYR A 217 6.82 20.45 -16.97
C TYR A 217 7.54 20.67 -15.63
N LEU A 218 7.71 19.62 -14.82
CA LEU A 218 8.41 19.73 -13.53
C LEU A 218 9.89 20.06 -13.70
N LEU A 219 10.54 19.46 -14.70
CA LEU A 219 11.93 19.77 -15.04
C LEU A 219 12.10 21.23 -15.47
N GLN A 220 11.21 21.75 -16.34
CA GLN A 220 11.20 23.17 -16.73
C GLN A 220 11.03 24.11 -15.51
N MET A 221 10.19 23.70 -14.56
CA MET A 221 9.92 24.44 -13.32
C MET A 221 11.00 24.24 -12.23
N LYS A 222 12.09 23.48 -12.51
CA LYS A 222 13.13 23.09 -11.53
C LYS A 222 12.56 22.44 -10.27
N LYS A 223 11.45 21.70 -10.40
CA LYS A 223 10.80 20.95 -9.31
C LYS A 223 11.17 19.47 -9.39
N PRO A 224 11.21 18.76 -8.24
CA PRO A 224 11.50 17.33 -8.25
C PRO A 224 10.37 16.55 -8.95
N THR A 225 10.77 15.63 -9.82
CA THR A 225 9.88 14.65 -10.48
C THR A 225 9.56 13.44 -9.60
N SER A 226 10.16 13.37 -8.41
CA SER A 226 10.08 12.24 -7.50
C SER A 226 8.64 11.98 -7.04
N THR A 227 8.25 10.71 -7.04
CA THR A 227 6.95 10.25 -6.56
C THR A 227 7.10 9.01 -5.70
N LEU A 228 6.21 8.81 -4.73
CA LEU A 228 6.18 7.58 -3.94
C LEU A 228 5.66 6.43 -4.80
N LYS A 229 6.29 5.26 -4.73
CA LYS A 229 5.86 4.04 -5.46
C LYS A 229 4.41 3.67 -5.17
N LYS A 230 3.93 3.91 -3.94
CA LYS A 230 2.53 3.67 -3.53
C LYS A 230 1.57 4.83 -3.83
N SER A 231 2.09 6.00 -4.20
CA SER A 231 1.29 7.20 -4.50
C SER A 231 1.71 7.81 -5.83
N LEU A 232 1.55 7.01 -6.88
CA LEU A 232 1.81 7.41 -8.26
C LEU A 232 0.85 8.53 -8.70
N PRO A 233 1.28 9.38 -9.66
CA PRO A 233 0.41 10.39 -10.25
C PRO A 233 -0.88 9.76 -10.78
N LYS A 234 -2.02 10.43 -10.56
CA LYS A 234 -3.31 9.94 -11.05
C LYS A 234 -3.40 10.12 -12.57
N LEU A 235 -3.88 9.09 -13.27
CA LEU A 235 -4.30 9.20 -14.67
C LEU A 235 -5.54 10.08 -14.76
N LYS A 236 -5.49 11.13 -15.57
CA LYS A 236 -6.69 11.89 -15.96
C LYS A 236 -7.39 11.18 -17.11
N ILE A 237 -8.66 10.81 -16.92
CA ILE A 237 -9.44 10.12 -17.95
C ILE A 237 -10.41 11.10 -18.59
N ASP A 238 -10.26 11.27 -19.91
CA ASP A 238 -11.30 11.83 -20.77
C ASP A 238 -11.91 10.70 -21.61
N HIS A 239 -13.15 10.36 -21.29
CA HIS A 239 -13.87 9.26 -21.94
C HIS A 239 -14.19 9.55 -23.41
N ARG A 240 -14.25 10.82 -23.82
CA ARG A 240 -14.41 11.18 -25.24
C ARG A 240 -13.12 10.90 -25.97
N LYS A 241 -11.98 11.39 -25.45
CA LYS A 241 -10.65 11.13 -26.04
C LYS A 241 -10.31 9.64 -26.06
N LEU A 242 -10.74 8.89 -25.05
CA LEU A 242 -10.60 7.43 -25.03
C LEU A 242 -11.38 6.78 -26.17
N ALA A 243 -12.63 7.18 -26.39
CA ALA A 243 -13.49 6.62 -27.44
C ALA A 243 -12.99 6.98 -28.86
N THR A 244 -12.53 8.21 -29.05
CA THR A 244 -12.05 8.73 -30.35
C THR A 244 -10.54 8.66 -30.48
N HIS A 245 -9.87 7.76 -29.75
CA HIS A 245 -8.42 7.65 -29.85
C HIS A 245 -8.03 7.01 -31.17
N GLU A 246 -7.21 7.72 -31.94
CA GLU A 246 -6.71 7.29 -33.24
C GLU A 246 -5.19 7.12 -33.21
N ILE A 247 -4.70 6.17 -33.99
CA ILE A 247 -3.27 5.94 -34.25
C ILE A 247 -3.11 5.90 -35.76
N ALA A 248 -2.31 6.81 -36.32
CA ALA A 248 -2.18 6.99 -37.77
C ALA A 248 -3.55 7.14 -38.47
N ASP A 249 -4.40 8.02 -37.92
CA ASP A 249 -5.77 8.31 -38.40
C ASP A 249 -6.73 7.11 -38.42
N ILE A 250 -6.34 6.00 -37.80
CA ILE A 250 -7.19 4.81 -37.66
C ILE A 250 -7.74 4.75 -36.22
N PRO A 251 -9.08 4.67 -36.05
CA PRO A 251 -9.69 4.51 -34.72
C PRO A 251 -9.20 3.25 -34.02
N ARG A 252 -8.58 3.41 -32.85
CA ARG A 252 -7.98 2.29 -32.10
C ARG A 252 -9.01 1.39 -31.43
N LEU A 253 -10.13 1.96 -30.97
CA LEU A 253 -11.18 1.24 -30.25
C LEU A 253 -12.51 1.17 -31.02
N GLY A 254 -12.84 2.19 -31.82
CA GLY A 254 -14.09 2.21 -32.59
C GLY A 254 -15.37 2.14 -31.74
N ILE A 255 -15.36 2.71 -30.52
CA ILE A 255 -16.49 2.63 -29.58
C ILE A 255 -17.11 3.99 -29.29
N CYS A 256 -18.36 3.98 -28.84
CA CYS A 256 -19.00 5.18 -28.30
C CYS A 256 -18.52 5.49 -26.87
N LYS A 257 -18.66 6.77 -26.48
CA LYS A 257 -18.32 7.26 -25.14
C LYS A 257 -18.97 6.47 -24.00
N ARG A 258 -20.22 6.01 -24.19
CA ARG A 258 -20.96 5.25 -23.17
C ARG A 258 -20.32 3.87 -22.94
N SER A 259 -19.90 3.19 -24.01
CA SER A 259 -19.18 1.92 -23.90
C SER A 259 -17.85 2.08 -23.16
N ALA A 260 -17.08 3.12 -23.49
CA ALA A 260 -15.84 3.45 -22.79
C ALA A 260 -16.08 3.65 -21.27
N GLN A 261 -17.14 4.37 -20.89
CA GLN A 261 -17.53 4.56 -19.49
C GLN A 261 -17.89 3.25 -18.78
N ILE A 262 -18.61 2.34 -19.45
CA ILE A 262 -18.98 1.05 -18.88
C ILE A 262 -17.74 0.21 -18.61
N HIS A 263 -16.79 0.16 -19.55
CA HIS A 263 -15.56 -0.59 -19.34
C HIS A 263 -14.67 0.02 -18.26
N VAL A 264 -14.53 1.35 -18.20
CA VAL A 264 -13.81 2.02 -17.09
C VAL A 264 -14.49 1.73 -15.75
N LYS A 265 -15.83 1.71 -15.69
CA LYS A 265 -16.58 1.31 -14.49
C LYS A 265 -16.27 -0.14 -14.09
N ARG A 266 -16.20 -1.07 -15.05
CA ARG A 266 -15.84 -2.47 -14.80
C ARG A 266 -14.42 -2.63 -14.29
N LEU A 267 -13.44 -1.93 -14.88
CA LEU A 267 -12.06 -1.95 -14.41
C LEU A 267 -11.93 -1.41 -12.97
N ARG A 268 -12.75 -0.41 -12.61
CA ARG A 268 -12.85 0.05 -11.22
C ARG A 268 -13.46 -1.00 -10.29
N GLU A 269 -14.56 -1.63 -10.70
CA GLU A 269 -15.22 -2.67 -9.92
C GLU A 269 -14.28 -3.87 -9.66
N ALA A 270 -13.43 -4.21 -10.62
CA ALA A 270 -12.42 -5.25 -10.48
C ALA A 270 -11.19 -4.85 -9.65
N GLY A 271 -11.08 -3.59 -9.21
CA GLY A 271 -9.91 -3.11 -8.46
C GLY A 271 -8.67 -2.85 -9.33
N ILE A 272 -8.81 -2.85 -10.66
CA ILE A 272 -7.71 -2.53 -11.59
C ILE A 272 -7.44 -1.03 -11.60
N LEU A 273 -8.50 -0.23 -11.45
CA LEU A 273 -8.44 1.22 -11.28
C LEU A 273 -8.92 1.60 -9.87
N ILE A 274 -8.06 2.23 -9.08
CA ILE A 274 -8.26 2.57 -7.67
C ILE A 274 -8.20 4.09 -7.42
N ASN A 275 -8.49 4.53 -6.19
CA ASN A 275 -8.31 5.92 -5.72
C ASN A 275 -8.90 7.01 -6.64
N TYR A 276 -10.12 6.78 -7.12
CA TYR A 276 -10.77 7.64 -8.10
C TYR A 276 -11.34 8.93 -7.50
N LYS A 277 -11.23 10.04 -8.25
CA LYS A 277 -11.91 11.31 -7.94
C LYS A 277 -13.03 11.55 -8.95
N MET A 278 -14.24 11.76 -8.46
CA MET A 278 -15.43 12.09 -9.26
C MET A 278 -15.79 13.57 -9.11
N ILE A 279 -16.28 14.21 -10.17
CA ILE A 279 -16.88 15.56 -10.12
C ILE A 279 -18.25 15.52 -10.81
N ASN A 280 -19.23 16.18 -10.18
CA ASN A 280 -20.61 16.49 -10.60
C ASN A 280 -21.53 15.32 -10.99
N GLN A 281 -21.08 14.29 -11.71
CA GLN A 281 -21.95 13.25 -12.31
C GLN A 281 -21.48 11.80 -12.08
N ASN A 282 -20.78 11.51 -10.98
CA ASN A 282 -20.21 10.18 -10.67
C ASN A 282 -19.27 9.61 -11.76
N LYS A 283 -18.76 10.48 -12.64
CA LYS A 283 -17.78 10.14 -13.68
C LYS A 283 -16.39 10.29 -13.07
N PRO A 284 -15.53 9.26 -13.13
CA PRO A 284 -14.17 9.38 -12.63
C PRO A 284 -13.39 10.28 -13.58
N ILE A 285 -12.81 11.34 -13.05
CA ILE A 285 -11.95 12.27 -13.82
C ILE A 285 -10.49 11.92 -13.63
N SER A 286 -10.14 11.38 -12.46
CA SER A 286 -8.81 10.87 -12.21
C SER A 286 -8.85 9.56 -11.45
N VAL A 287 -7.95 8.64 -11.79
CA VAL A 287 -7.84 7.31 -11.20
C VAL A 287 -6.37 6.94 -11.04
N ASN A 288 -6.07 6.03 -10.13
CA ASN A 288 -4.77 5.35 -10.06
C ASN A 288 -4.92 3.95 -10.66
N PHE A 289 -3.84 3.43 -11.21
CA PHE A 289 -3.75 1.99 -11.45
C PHE A 289 -3.46 1.26 -10.14
N ASN A 290 -3.89 0.02 -10.05
CA ASN A 290 -3.40 -0.87 -9.01
C ASN A 290 -1.87 -1.04 -9.15
N TYR A 291 -1.16 -0.86 -8.04
CA TYR A 291 0.30 -0.93 -7.97
C TYR A 291 0.84 -2.34 -8.24
N GLU A 292 0.00 -3.37 -8.09
CA GLU A 292 0.35 -4.75 -8.45
C GLU A 292 0.29 -5.01 -9.96
N ILE A 293 -0.43 -4.15 -10.70
CA ILE A 293 -0.64 -4.31 -12.14
C ILE A 293 0.34 -3.43 -12.92
N ILE A 294 0.47 -2.16 -12.53
CA ILE A 294 1.31 -1.22 -13.27
C ILE A 294 2.78 -1.34 -12.86
N GLU A 295 3.64 -1.53 -13.85
CA GLU A 295 5.08 -1.45 -13.66
C GLU A 295 5.56 -0.05 -14.05
N ILE A 296 6.22 0.63 -13.11
CA ILE A 296 6.82 1.94 -13.33
C ILE A 296 8.29 1.86 -12.98
N LEU A 297 9.12 2.29 -13.93
CA LEU A 297 10.56 2.30 -13.80
C LEU A 297 11.04 3.63 -13.20
N ASP A 298 12.19 3.56 -12.52
CA ASP A 298 12.90 4.75 -12.07
C ASP A 298 13.94 5.18 -13.11
N GLY A 299 13.68 6.31 -13.74
CA GLY A 299 14.59 6.90 -14.70
C GLY A 299 15.70 7.70 -14.03
N LYS A 300 16.88 7.72 -14.65
CA LYS A 300 17.85 8.78 -14.36
C LYS A 300 17.30 10.06 -14.99
N ASN A 301 17.24 11.15 -14.22
CA ASN A 301 16.90 12.47 -14.79
C ASN A 301 17.80 12.72 -16.01
N PRO A 302 17.26 13.20 -17.15
CA PRO A 302 18.09 13.57 -18.27
C PRO A 302 19.13 14.57 -17.76
N LYS A 303 20.42 14.27 -17.95
CA LYS A 303 21.49 15.21 -17.63
C LYS A 303 21.16 16.48 -18.40
N THR A 304 20.85 17.57 -17.70
CA THR A 304 20.72 18.88 -18.31
C THR A 304 22.02 19.14 -19.07
N ALA A 305 21.94 19.15 -20.41
CA ALA A 305 23.05 19.62 -21.22
C ALA A 305 23.30 21.06 -20.76
N ILE A 306 24.44 21.27 -20.12
CA ILE A 306 24.91 22.60 -19.76
C ILE A 306 25.34 23.22 -21.09
N THR A 307 24.44 23.99 -21.70
CA THR A 307 24.81 25.06 -22.63
C THR A 307 25.34 26.24 -21.84
#